data_AF-A0AAV2PJR6-F1
#
_entry.id   AF-A0AAV2PJR6-F1
#
_cell.length_a   1.000
_cell.length_b   1.000
_cell.length_c   1.000
_cell.angle_alpha   90.00
_cell.angle_beta   90.00
_cell.angle_gamma   90.00
#
_symmetry.space_group_name_H-M   'P 1'
#
loop_
_entity.id
_entity.type
_entity.pdbx_description
1 polymer ?
#
loop_
_entity_poly.entity_id
_entity_poly.type
_entity_poly.pdbx_seq_one_letter_code
_entity_poly.pdbx_strand_id
1 'polypeptide(L)'
;MKIRFEKGKTLPGTRIYHNFVPQSKCKISYKITSDEEILSGSFNLYDKKSLELDLNIIKISKFVTCQYDALWWIGMIQNIDEAGDILVKFLHPHGPSKSFYWPSQDD
;
A
#
# COMPACT_ATOMS: atom_id res chain seq x y z
N MET A 1 -29.58 -7.35 -7.49
CA MET A 1 -28.28 -6.65 -7.62
C MET A 1 -27.10 -7.41 -6.99
N LYS A 2 -27.29 -8.24 -5.94
CA LYS A 2 -26.21 -8.95 -5.21
C LYS A 2 -25.36 -9.92 -6.04
N ILE A 3 -25.95 -10.66 -6.98
CA ILE A 3 -25.29 -11.76 -7.71
C ILE A 3 -24.11 -11.29 -8.58
N ARG A 4 -24.13 -10.05 -9.09
CA ARG A 4 -23.09 -9.52 -9.99
C ARG A 4 -21.71 -9.42 -9.32
N PHE A 5 -21.68 -9.18 -8.01
CA PHE A 5 -20.44 -8.89 -7.28
C PHE A 5 -19.87 -10.10 -6.53
N GLU A 6 -20.61 -11.22 -6.44
CA GLU A 6 -20.14 -12.44 -5.76
C GLU A 6 -18.91 -13.07 -6.43
N LYS A 7 -18.73 -12.86 -7.73
CA LYS A 7 -17.55 -13.32 -8.49
C LYS A 7 -16.50 -12.23 -8.70
N GLY A 8 -16.69 -11.05 -8.11
CA GLY A 8 -15.76 -9.95 -8.23
C GLY A 8 -14.48 -10.23 -7.44
N LYS A 9 -13.32 -10.02 -8.09
CA LYS A 9 -12.02 -10.02 -7.40
C LYS A 9 -11.75 -8.60 -6.91
N THR A 10 -11.57 -8.43 -5.61
CA THR A 10 -11.13 -7.15 -5.05
C THR A 10 -9.66 -6.92 -5.37
N LEU A 11 -9.30 -5.66 -5.63
CA LEU A 11 -7.91 -5.25 -5.76
C LEU A 11 -7.48 -4.68 -4.40
N PRO A 12 -6.37 -5.15 -3.81
CA PRO A 12 -5.85 -4.59 -2.57
C PRO A 12 -5.24 -3.20 -2.80
N GLY A 13 -5.14 -2.40 -1.73
CA GLY A 13 -4.50 -1.09 -1.77
C GLY A 13 -5.22 -0.05 -2.65
N THR A 14 -6.52 -0.17 -2.87
CA THR A 14 -7.27 0.73 -3.77
C THR A 14 -7.41 2.16 -3.27
N ARG A 15 -7.12 2.42 -1.99
CA ARG A 15 -7.25 3.74 -1.36
C ARG A 15 -6.27 4.78 -1.92
N ILE A 16 -5.13 4.35 -2.46
CA ILE A 16 -4.12 5.22 -3.05
C ILE A 16 -4.33 5.42 -4.57
N TYR A 17 -5.33 4.78 -5.17
CA TYR A 17 -5.59 4.88 -6.61
C TYR A 17 -6.77 5.83 -6.87
N HIS A 18 -6.51 6.95 -7.51
CA HIS A 18 -7.52 7.98 -7.78
C HIS A 18 -8.31 7.75 -9.08
N ASN A 19 -7.73 7.02 -10.04
CA ASN A 19 -8.36 6.78 -11.34
C ASN A 19 -8.02 5.39 -11.87
N PHE A 20 -9.00 4.65 -12.38
CA PHE A 20 -8.82 3.34 -12.99
C PHE A 20 -9.16 3.37 -14.48
N VAL A 21 -8.23 2.93 -15.31
CA VAL A 21 -8.36 2.89 -16.76
C VAL A 21 -8.35 1.42 -17.24
N PRO A 22 -9.48 0.88 -17.72
CA PRO A 22 -9.50 -0.46 -18.28
C PRO A 22 -8.65 -0.51 -19.56
N GLN A 23 -7.69 -1.43 -19.62
CA GLN A 23 -6.84 -1.62 -20.80
C GLN A 23 -7.24 -2.85 -21.62
N SER A 24 -7.71 -3.91 -20.96
CA SER A 24 -8.18 -5.13 -21.62
C SER A 24 -9.11 -5.92 -20.70
N LYS A 25 -9.58 -7.09 -21.16
CA LYS A 25 -10.39 -8.00 -20.34
C LYS A 25 -9.68 -8.46 -19.06
N CYS A 26 -8.35 -8.42 -19.04
CA CYS A 26 -7.53 -8.94 -17.96
C CYS A 26 -6.61 -7.91 -17.33
N LYS A 27 -6.63 -6.66 -17.81
CA LYS A 27 -5.70 -5.63 -17.36
C LYS A 27 -6.43 -4.34 -17.07
N ILE A 28 -6.18 -3.81 -15.88
CA ILE A 28 -6.64 -2.50 -15.46
C ILE A 28 -5.43 -1.69 -15.03
N SER A 29 -5.32 -0.47 -15.54
CA SER A 29 -4.28 0.47 -15.13
C SER A 29 -4.85 1.46 -14.14
N TYR A 30 -3.99 2.09 -13.36
CA TYR A 30 -4.41 3.10 -12.38
C TYR A 30 -3.51 4.33 -12.42
N LYS A 31 -4.04 5.43 -11.91
CA LYS A 31 -3.31 6.64 -11.58
C LYS A 31 -3.40 6.91 -10.09
N ILE A 32 -2.29 7.32 -9.48
CA ILE A 32 -2.24 7.70 -8.06
C ILE A 32 -2.88 9.07 -7.86
N THR A 33 -2.72 9.98 -8.82
CA THR A 33 -3.39 11.28 -8.82
C THR A 33 -4.27 11.46 -10.07
N SER A 34 -5.31 12.29 -9.96
CA SER A 34 -6.25 12.51 -11.07
C SER A 34 -5.62 13.24 -12.26
N ASP A 35 -4.61 14.06 -11.98
CA ASP A 35 -3.96 14.98 -12.93
C ASP A 35 -2.77 14.36 -13.67
N GLU A 36 -2.33 13.15 -13.27
CA GLU A 36 -1.25 12.45 -13.96
C GLU A 36 -1.66 12.13 -15.41
N GLU A 37 -0.89 12.58 -16.40
CA GLU A 37 -1.11 12.19 -17.81
C GLU A 37 -0.70 10.72 -18.06
N ILE A 38 0.28 10.23 -17.31
CA ILE A 38 0.87 8.90 -17.43
C ILE A 38 0.18 7.93 -16.46
N LEU A 39 0.10 6.65 -16.83
CA LEU A 39 -0.40 5.61 -15.94
C LEU A 39 0.66 5.27 -14.89
N SER A 40 0.34 5.36 -13.59
CA SER A 40 1.28 5.05 -12.51
C SER A 40 1.56 3.55 -12.41
N GLY A 41 0.62 2.71 -12.82
CA GLY A 41 0.81 1.26 -12.79
C GLY A 41 -0.32 0.48 -13.44
N SER A 42 -0.20 -0.85 -13.41
CA SER A 42 -1.26 -1.74 -13.90
C SER A 42 -1.32 -3.06 -13.16
N PHE A 43 -2.54 -3.56 -13.02
CA PHE A 43 -2.85 -4.88 -12.50
C PHE A 43 -3.25 -5.81 -13.63
N ASN A 44 -2.65 -7.01 -13.62
CA ASN A 44 -3.17 -8.12 -14.39
C ASN A 44 -4.08 -8.95 -13.48
N LEU A 45 -5.37 -9.02 -13.82
CA LEU A 45 -6.41 -9.65 -13.02
C LEU A 45 -6.19 -11.17 -12.85
N TYR A 46 -5.47 -11.79 -13.79
CA TYR A 46 -5.12 -13.21 -13.77
C TYR A 46 -3.76 -13.51 -13.17
N ASP A 47 -2.90 -12.49 -13.06
CA ASP A 47 -1.56 -12.68 -12.50
C ASP A 47 -1.67 -12.70 -10.97
N LYS A 48 -1.29 -13.82 -10.35
CA LYS A 48 -1.23 -13.98 -8.89
C LYS A 48 0.07 -13.37 -8.35
N LYS A 49 0.45 -12.20 -8.82
CA LYS A 49 1.57 -11.46 -8.22
C LYS A 49 1.03 -10.68 -7.03
N SER A 50 0.53 -11.41 -6.04
CA SER A 50 0.36 -10.87 -4.69
C SER A 50 1.76 -10.58 -4.18
N LEU A 51 2.02 -9.33 -3.78
CA LEU A 51 3.06 -9.09 -2.79
C LEU A 51 2.54 -9.79 -1.52
N GLU A 52 2.84 -11.07 -1.37
CA GLU A 52 2.47 -11.83 -0.17
C GLU A 52 3.42 -11.42 0.93
N LEU A 53 3.16 -10.24 1.49
CA LEU A 53 3.59 -9.94 2.84
C LEU A 53 2.90 -10.95 3.75
N ASP A 54 3.69 -11.85 4.33
CA ASP A 54 3.18 -12.83 5.28
C ASP A 54 2.64 -12.09 6.50
N LEU A 55 1.31 -11.96 6.56
CA LEU A 55 0.60 -11.27 7.64
C LEU A 55 0.87 -11.94 9.00
N ASN A 56 1.35 -13.20 9.05
CA ASN A 56 1.75 -13.83 10.31
C ASN A 56 2.99 -13.16 10.93
N ILE A 57 3.82 -12.52 10.10
CA ILE A 57 5.01 -11.77 10.53
C ILE A 57 4.63 -10.34 10.96
N ILE A 58 3.57 -9.79 10.38
CA ILE A 58 3.11 -8.42 10.61
C ILE A 58 2.22 -8.40 11.85
N LYS A 59 2.76 -7.85 12.94
CA LYS A 59 2.03 -7.68 14.19
C LYS A 59 2.09 -6.23 14.63
N ILE A 60 1.02 -5.77 15.26
CA ILE A 60 0.99 -4.48 15.94
C ILE A 60 2.20 -4.39 16.88
N SER A 61 2.79 -3.19 16.96
CA SER A 61 3.99 -2.89 17.73
C SER A 61 5.29 -3.55 17.23
N LYS A 62 5.29 -4.15 16.04
CA LYS A 62 6.54 -4.56 15.37
C LYS A 62 7.10 -3.43 14.52
N PHE A 63 8.42 -3.38 14.46
CA PHE A 63 9.14 -2.47 13.59
C PHE A 63 9.33 -3.06 12.21
N VAL A 64 9.18 -2.21 11.20
CA VAL A 64 9.35 -2.52 9.79
C VAL A 64 10.22 -1.45 9.14
N THR A 65 10.87 -1.83 8.04
CA THR A 65 11.51 -0.88 7.13
C THR A 65 10.66 -0.78 5.87
N CYS A 66 10.41 0.43 5.39
CA CYS A 66 9.73 0.64 4.13
C CYS A 66 10.28 1.88 3.41
N GLN A 67 9.92 2.00 2.13
CA GLN A 67 10.32 3.12 1.31
C GLN A 67 9.14 4.09 1.15
N TYR A 68 9.37 5.37 1.44
CA TYR A 68 8.41 6.46 1.28
C TYR A 68 9.15 7.70 0.75
N ASP A 69 8.62 8.33 -0.31
CA ASP A 69 9.29 9.40 -1.06
C ASP A 69 10.74 9.06 -1.47
N ALA A 70 10.93 7.83 -1.98
CA ALA A 70 12.23 7.26 -2.33
C ALA A 70 13.25 7.15 -1.17
N LEU A 71 12.87 7.52 0.06
CA LEU A 71 13.69 7.44 1.26
C LEU A 71 13.34 6.19 2.07
N TRP A 72 14.34 5.65 2.78
CA TRP A 72 14.15 4.50 3.68
C TRP A 72 13.74 4.98 5.07
N TRP A 73 12.66 4.43 5.57
CA TRP A 73 12.11 4.73 6.88
C TRP A 73 12.09 3.50 7.76
N ILE A 74 12.28 3.73 9.07
CA ILE A 74 11.95 2.76 10.10
C ILE A 74 10.63 3.21 10.71
N GLY A 75 9.66 2.30 10.78
CA GLY A 75 8.38 2.60 11.40
C GLY A 75 7.85 1.45 12.22
N MET A 76 6.88 1.75 13.08
CA MET A 76 6.19 0.76 13.89
C MET A 76 4.74 0.61 13.40
N ILE A 77 4.30 -0.63 13.30
CA ILE A 77 2.92 -0.95 12.93
C ILE A 77 1.99 -0.55 14.07
N GLN A 78 1.08 0.39 13.81
CA GLN A 78 0.07 0.86 14.75
C GLN A 78 -1.22 0.06 14.63
N ASN A 79 -1.63 -0.24 13.39
CA ASN A 79 -2.90 -0.89 13.11
C ASN A 79 -2.81 -1.70 11.81
N ILE A 80 -3.64 -2.74 11.70
CA ILE A 80 -3.88 -3.51 10.49
C ILE A 80 -5.39 -3.62 10.34
N ASP A 81 -5.93 -3.12 9.24
CA ASP A 81 -7.38 -3.15 9.02
C ASP A 81 -7.86 -4.47 8.38
N GLU A 82 -9.19 -4.63 8.30
CA GLU A 82 -9.82 -5.84 7.72
C GLU A 82 -9.50 -6.04 6.23
N ALA A 83 -9.10 -4.97 5.52
CA ALA A 83 -8.68 -5.03 4.12
C ALA A 83 -7.20 -5.42 3.96
N GLY A 84 -6.46 -5.52 5.07
CA GLY A 84 -5.03 -5.81 5.09
C GLY A 84 -4.15 -4.58 4.91
N ASP A 85 -4.71 -3.37 4.96
CA ASP A 85 -3.93 -2.13 4.95
C ASP A 85 -3.24 -1.95 6.32
N ILE A 86 -1.98 -1.53 6.29
CA ILE A 86 -1.14 -1.43 7.49
C ILE A 86 -0.84 0.04 7.76
N LEU A 87 -1.22 0.52 8.94
CA LEU A 87 -0.86 1.84 9.42
C LEU A 87 0.52 1.76 10.10
N VAL A 88 1.48 2.53 9.60
CA VAL A 88 2.85 2.57 10.13
C VAL A 88 3.16 3.98 10.62
N LYS A 89 3.65 4.10 11.86
CA LYS A 89 4.17 5.35 12.42
C LYS A 89 5.68 5.42 12.24
N PHE A 90 6.18 6.46 11.58
CA PHE A 90 7.61 6.58 11.28
C PHE A 90 8.44 7.19 12.42
N LEU A 91 9.65 6.66 12.57
CA LEU A 91 10.71 7.24 13.37
C LEU A 91 11.51 8.23 12.52
N HIS A 92 12.05 9.26 13.18
CA HIS A 92 12.94 10.23 12.57
C HIS A 92 14.39 10.05 13.04
N PRO A 93 15.38 10.42 12.21
CA PRO A 93 15.25 10.81 10.80
C PRO A 93 15.07 9.57 9.88
N HIS A 94 14.71 9.79 8.62
CA HIS A 94 14.86 8.76 7.58
C HIS A 94 16.34 8.34 7.46
N GLY A 95 16.62 7.14 6.94
CA GLY A 95 17.98 6.57 6.94
C GLY A 95 19.02 7.40 6.17
N PRO A 96 20.31 7.01 6.20
CA PRO A 96 21.00 6.25 7.24
C PRO A 96 21.33 7.15 8.44
N SER A 97 20.88 6.73 9.63
CA SER A 97 21.15 7.41 10.90
C SER A 97 21.67 6.43 11.93
N LYS A 98 22.46 6.93 12.89
CA LYS A 98 22.98 6.13 14.01
C LYS A 98 21.93 5.93 15.11
N SER A 99 20.92 6.79 15.16
CA SER A 99 19.83 6.74 16.13
C SER A 99 18.54 7.25 15.51
N PHE A 100 17.42 6.73 16.03
CA PHE A 100 16.07 7.04 15.59
C PHE A 100 15.22 7.39 16.82
N TYR A 101 14.31 8.34 16.67
CA TYR A 101 13.44 8.80 17.75
C TYR A 101 12.02 9.05 17.23
N TRP A 102 11.05 9.03 18.15
CA TRP A 102 9.69 9.43 17.83
C TRP A 102 9.64 10.94 17.61
N PRO A 103 9.10 11.43 16.49
CA PRO A 103 8.89 12.86 16.33
C PRO A 103 7.99 13.37 17.46
N SER A 104 8.25 14.59 17.92
CA SER A 104 7.50 15.24 19.01
C SER A 104 6.09 15.65 18.62
N GLN A 105 5.81 15.69 17.32
CA GLN A 105 4.49 15.93 16.75
C GLN A 105 4.10 14.71 15.93
N ASP A 106 2.83 14.34 16.03
CA ASP A 106 2.22 13.42 15.07
C ASP A 106 1.89 14.24 13.81
N ASP A 107 2.18 13.66 12.64
CA ASP A 107 1.80 14.24 11.33
C ASP A 107 0.28 14.18 11.11
#